data_AF-K2LX18-F1
#
_entry.id   AF-K2LX18-F1
#
_cell.length_a   1.000
_cell.length_b   1.000
_cell.length_c   1.000
_cell.angle_alpha   90.00
_cell.angle_beta   90.00
_cell.angle_gamma   90.00
#
_symmetry.space_group_name_H-M   'P 1'
#
loop_
_entity.id
_entity.type
_entity.pdbx_description
1 polymer ?
#
loop_
_entity_poly.entity_id
_entity_poly.type
_entity_poly.pdbx_seq_one_letter_code
_entity_poly.pdbx_strand_id
1 'polypeptide(L)'
;MLDAGALEFRGGFGASSQILVVGSMLVTTSSHAILFVECTLGTKLTLLLLDNYIEGKSYAVYFFTGVVDGGGIIVKGNKLSTTARDEGVESSVRVYAVDVRNGGYFDVENNTMSAGNGVRLFGYTVVSSAGLLRVTDCTFVGNMNFFDSSLVYLDSSVTL
;
A
#
# COMPACT_ATOMS: atom_id res chain seq x y z
N MET A 1 12.10 -16.94 -5.58
CA MET A 1 11.18 -16.52 -6.66
C MET A 1 10.06 -15.77 -5.97
N LEU A 2 9.97 -14.44 -6.15
CA LEU A 2 8.78 -13.70 -5.68
C LEU A 2 7.61 -14.25 -6.49
N ASP A 3 6.60 -14.77 -5.80
CA ASP A 3 5.35 -15.16 -6.41
C ASP A 3 4.74 -13.95 -7.12
N ALA A 4 4.38 -14.09 -8.40
CA ALA A 4 3.96 -12.98 -9.23
C ALA A 4 2.50 -12.61 -8.89
N GLY A 5 2.27 -11.36 -8.50
CA GLY A 5 0.91 -10.85 -8.29
C GLY A 5 0.11 -10.76 -9.59
N ALA A 6 -1.16 -10.37 -9.47
CA ALA A 6 -2.01 -10.08 -10.64
C ALA A 6 -1.51 -8.87 -11.44
N LEU A 7 -0.87 -7.91 -10.78
CA LEU A 7 -0.21 -6.76 -11.41
C LEU A 7 1.14 -6.47 -10.75
N GLU A 8 2.15 -6.20 -11.57
CA GLU A 8 3.46 -5.72 -11.13
C GLU A 8 3.85 -4.44 -11.85
N PHE A 9 4.27 -3.45 -11.09
CA PHE A 9 4.80 -2.18 -11.57
C PHE A 9 6.27 -2.08 -11.17
N ARG A 10 7.14 -1.85 -12.15
CA ARG A 10 8.59 -1.83 -11.94
C ARG A 10 9.21 -0.61 -12.61
N GLY A 11 10.04 0.10 -11.85
CA GLY A 11 10.88 1.19 -12.35
C GLY A 11 10.29 2.60 -12.20
N GLY A 12 10.98 3.56 -12.82
CA GLY A 12 10.59 4.97 -12.81
C GLY A 12 9.57 5.30 -13.89
N PHE A 13 8.68 6.24 -13.56
CA PHE A 13 7.64 6.71 -14.48
C PHE A 13 7.87 8.19 -14.82
N GLY A 14 7.45 8.61 -16.01
CA GLY A 14 7.69 9.96 -16.49
C GLY A 14 7.04 11.03 -15.62
N ALA A 15 7.69 12.18 -15.44
CA ALA A 15 7.13 13.30 -14.70
C ALA A 15 5.73 13.70 -15.25
N SER A 16 4.83 14.13 -14.36
CA SER A 16 3.43 14.47 -14.70
C SER A 16 2.60 13.34 -15.33
N SER A 17 3.02 12.07 -15.19
CA SER A 17 2.21 10.93 -15.64
C SER A 17 1.11 10.58 -14.63
N GLN A 18 0.11 9.83 -15.10
CA GLN A 18 -0.91 9.23 -14.25
C GLN A 18 -0.97 7.72 -14.49
N ILE A 19 -0.99 6.96 -13.39
CA ILE A 19 -1.22 5.51 -13.40
C ILE A 19 -2.49 5.24 -12.62
N LEU A 20 -3.41 4.50 -13.23
CA LEU A 20 -4.76 4.35 -12.73
C LEU A 20 -5.20 2.88 -12.83
N VAL A 21 -5.64 2.32 -11.70
CA VAL A 21 -6.32 1.02 -11.62
C VAL A 21 -7.67 1.26 -10.94
N VAL A 22 -8.77 1.06 -11.67
CA VAL A 22 -10.10 1.48 -11.22
C VAL A 22 -11.12 0.37 -11.43
N GLY A 23 -12.03 0.20 -10.47
CA GLY A 23 -13.24 -0.62 -10.63
C GLY A 23 -12.95 -2.09 -10.95
N SER A 24 -11.75 -2.57 -10.63
CA SER A 24 -11.25 -3.87 -11.05
C SER A 24 -11.36 -4.90 -9.92
N MET A 25 -11.49 -6.18 -10.28
CA MET A 25 -11.42 -7.31 -9.36
C MET A 25 -10.11 -8.06 -9.58
N LEU A 26 -9.21 -8.02 -8.59
CA LEU A 26 -7.87 -8.60 -8.63
C LEU A 26 -7.72 -9.58 -7.47
N VAL A 27 -7.96 -10.86 -7.74
CA VAL A 27 -7.90 -11.93 -6.73
C VAL A 27 -6.83 -12.93 -7.13
N THR A 28 -5.92 -13.24 -6.22
CA THR A 28 -4.85 -14.21 -6.47
C THR A 28 -4.56 -15.06 -5.24
N THR A 29 -4.06 -16.28 -5.48
CA THR A 29 -3.48 -17.13 -4.44
C THR A 29 -2.05 -16.74 -4.08
N SER A 30 -1.46 -15.82 -4.84
CA SER A 30 -0.11 -15.33 -4.61
C SER A 30 -0.02 -14.47 -3.35
N SER A 31 1.19 -14.33 -2.80
CA SER A 31 1.42 -13.54 -1.58
C SER A 31 0.85 -12.12 -1.66
N HIS A 32 0.80 -11.51 -2.85
CA HIS A 32 0.22 -10.19 -3.07
C HIS A 32 -0.56 -10.12 -4.39
N ALA A 33 -1.58 -9.28 -4.48
CA ALA A 33 -2.30 -9.06 -5.74
C ALA A 33 -1.67 -7.97 -6.60
N ILE A 34 -1.22 -6.87 -5.99
CA ILE A 34 -0.47 -5.82 -6.69
C ILE A 34 0.89 -5.61 -6.03
N LEU A 35 1.95 -5.56 -6.84
CA LEU A 35 3.30 -5.24 -6.41
C LEU A 35 3.83 -3.97 -7.08
N PHE A 36 4.37 -3.08 -6.28
CA PHE A 36 5.15 -1.93 -6.72
C PHE A 36 6.61 -2.13 -6.29
N VAL A 37 7.51 -2.24 -7.26
CA VAL A 37 8.95 -2.39 -7.04
C VAL A 37 9.66 -1.14 -7.54
N GLU A 38 10.46 -0.51 -6.68
CA GLU A 38 11.31 0.64 -7.02
C GLU A 38 10.55 1.79 -7.69
N CYS A 39 9.36 2.09 -7.17
CA CYS A 39 8.50 3.11 -7.73
C CYS A 39 8.99 4.50 -7.32
N THR A 40 9.68 5.18 -8.23
CA THR A 40 10.02 6.60 -8.07
C THR A 40 8.93 7.44 -8.72
N LEU A 41 8.11 8.07 -7.88
CA LEU A 41 7.04 8.97 -8.27
C LEU A 41 7.59 10.39 -8.19
N GLY A 42 8.14 10.85 -9.32
CA GLY A 42 8.65 12.20 -9.45
C GLY A 42 7.54 13.26 -9.49
N THR A 43 7.96 14.49 -9.78
CA THR A 43 7.11 15.67 -9.68
C THR A 43 5.82 15.54 -10.49
N LYS A 44 4.67 15.79 -9.84
CA LYS A 44 3.30 15.73 -10.40
C LYS A 44 2.87 14.36 -10.92
N LEU A 45 3.63 13.29 -10.69
CA LEU A 45 3.15 11.96 -11.03
C LEU A 45 2.14 11.49 -9.99
N THR A 46 1.03 10.90 -10.43
CA THR A 46 0.03 10.33 -9.50
C THR A 46 -0.28 8.87 -9.84
N LEU A 47 -0.20 8.02 -8.82
CA LEU A 47 -0.63 6.62 -8.85
C LEU A 47 -1.93 6.48 -8.06
N LEU A 48 -2.96 5.92 -8.69
CA LEU A 48 -4.31 5.83 -8.16
C LEU A 48 -4.83 4.40 -8.23
N LEU A 49 -5.17 3.84 -7.07
CA LEU A 49 -5.97 2.63 -6.93
C LEU A 49 -7.35 3.03 -6.41
N LEU A 50 -8.36 3.05 -7.28
CA LEU A 50 -9.70 3.53 -6.93
C LEU A 50 -10.77 2.44 -7.07
N ASP A 51 -11.61 2.29 -6.05
CA ASP A 51 -12.84 1.48 -6.12
C ASP A 51 -12.64 0.04 -6.61
N ASN A 52 -11.49 -0.57 -6.29
CA ASN A 52 -11.17 -1.95 -6.68
C ASN A 52 -11.55 -2.95 -5.58
N TYR A 53 -11.76 -4.20 -5.99
CA TYR A 53 -11.70 -5.37 -5.12
C TYR A 53 -10.33 -6.04 -5.28
N ILE A 54 -9.50 -6.04 -4.24
CA ILE A 54 -8.13 -6.55 -4.30
C ILE A 54 -7.94 -7.55 -3.16
N GLU A 55 -7.59 -8.79 -3.52
CA GLU A 55 -7.36 -9.87 -2.57
C GLU A 55 -6.10 -10.64 -2.93
N GLY A 56 -5.15 -10.69 -1.99
CA GLY A 56 -3.97 -11.55 -2.08
C GLY A 56 -3.89 -12.49 -0.90
N LYS A 57 -2.91 -13.40 -0.90
CA LYS A 57 -2.72 -14.33 0.20
C LYS A 57 -2.29 -13.62 1.48
N SER A 58 -1.16 -12.92 1.44
CA SER A 58 -0.59 -12.23 2.61
C SER A 58 -0.83 -10.72 2.56
N TYR A 59 -0.87 -10.12 1.36
CA TYR A 59 -1.05 -8.69 1.14
C TYR A 59 -2.03 -8.42 0.01
N ALA A 60 -2.91 -7.43 0.10
CA ALA A 60 -3.68 -7.02 -1.09
C ALA A 60 -2.77 -6.19 -2.02
N VAL A 61 -2.14 -5.16 -1.46
CA VAL A 61 -1.20 -4.28 -2.17
C VAL A 61 0.14 -4.27 -1.44
N TYR A 62 1.24 -4.43 -2.19
CA TYR A 62 2.58 -4.38 -1.65
C TYR A 62 3.44 -3.32 -2.34
N PHE A 63 3.84 -2.30 -1.58
CA PHE A 63 4.89 -1.36 -1.95
C PHE A 63 6.22 -1.86 -1.38
N PHE A 64 7.07 -2.46 -2.23
CA PHE A 64 8.37 -2.95 -1.79
C PHE A 64 9.31 -1.78 -1.50
N THR A 65 9.51 -0.90 -2.47
CA THR A 65 10.31 0.32 -2.29
C THR A 65 9.71 1.44 -3.12
N GLY A 66 9.66 2.65 -2.56
CA GLY A 66 9.13 3.81 -3.27
C GLY A 66 9.67 5.14 -2.78
N VAL A 67 9.67 6.12 -3.68
CA VAL A 67 9.97 7.52 -3.41
C VAL A 67 8.82 8.34 -3.96
N VAL A 68 8.25 9.22 -3.14
CA VAL A 68 7.20 10.15 -3.55
C VAL A 68 7.76 11.57 -3.44
N ASP A 69 8.24 12.10 -4.57
CA ASP A 69 8.96 13.37 -4.68
C ASP A 69 8.12 14.39 -5.45
N GLY A 70 7.22 15.07 -4.73
CA GLY A 70 6.24 16.00 -5.31
C GLY A 70 5.14 15.34 -6.17
N GLY A 71 5.02 14.01 -6.11
CA GLY A 71 3.96 13.21 -6.70
C GLY A 71 2.95 12.68 -5.67
N GLY A 72 2.19 11.65 -6.02
CA GLY A 72 1.15 11.10 -5.15
C GLY A 72 0.91 9.60 -5.32
N ILE A 73 0.67 8.91 -4.21
CA ILE A 73 0.03 7.59 -4.14
C ILE A 73 -1.33 7.79 -3.47
N ILE A 74 -2.40 7.35 -4.13
CA ILE A 74 -3.74 7.36 -3.58
C ILE A 74 -4.31 5.95 -3.69
N VAL A 75 -4.66 5.37 -2.54
CA VAL A 75 -5.42 4.13 -2.43
C VAL A 75 -6.77 4.50 -1.83
N LYS A 76 -7.81 4.59 -2.65
CA LYS A 76 -9.11 5.14 -2.23
C LYS A 76 -10.31 4.30 -2.64
N GLY A 77 -11.28 4.13 -1.74
CA GLY A 77 -12.56 3.47 -2.07
C GLY A 77 -12.47 1.95 -2.29
N ASN A 78 -11.31 1.34 -2.05
CA ASN A 78 -11.11 -0.07 -2.37
C ASN A 78 -11.63 -1.00 -1.27
N LYS A 79 -11.99 -2.22 -1.66
CA LYS A 79 -12.10 -3.37 -0.77
C LYS A 79 -10.83 -4.19 -0.85
N LEU A 80 -10.07 -4.21 0.24
CA LEU A 80 -8.77 -4.86 0.35
C LEU A 80 -8.86 -6.03 1.34
N SER A 81 -8.46 -7.23 0.93
CA SER A 81 -8.50 -8.41 1.80
C SER A 81 -7.27 -9.30 1.68
N THR A 82 -7.01 -10.07 2.72
CA THR A 82 -6.02 -11.15 2.73
C THR A 82 -6.67 -12.48 3.10
N THR A 83 -6.18 -13.58 2.53
CA THR A 83 -6.72 -14.92 2.83
C THR A 83 -5.93 -15.68 3.90
N ALA A 84 -4.63 -15.43 4.04
CA ALA A 84 -3.82 -15.97 5.13
C ALA A 84 -4.18 -15.29 6.47
N ARG A 85 -4.10 -16.08 7.54
CA ARG A 85 -4.60 -15.71 8.87
C ARG A 85 -3.66 -16.02 10.03
N ASP A 86 -2.54 -16.68 9.77
CA ASP A 86 -1.79 -17.40 10.80
C ASP A 86 -0.29 -17.04 10.78
N GLU A 87 0.16 -16.16 9.88
CA GLU A 87 1.58 -15.83 9.72
C GLU A 87 1.97 -14.54 10.45
N GLY A 88 1.01 -13.77 10.98
CA GLY A 88 1.23 -12.56 11.78
C GLY A 88 1.81 -11.38 11.01
N VAL A 89 1.91 -11.50 9.69
CA VAL A 89 2.51 -10.50 8.81
C VAL A 89 1.50 -9.86 7.87
N GLU A 90 0.32 -10.44 7.76
CA GLU A 90 -0.69 -10.13 6.77
C GLU A 90 -1.24 -8.70 6.92
N SER A 91 -1.39 -8.01 5.79
CA SER A 91 -1.89 -6.64 5.78
C SER A 91 -2.60 -6.28 4.49
N SER A 92 -3.61 -5.41 4.55
CA SER A 92 -4.28 -4.93 3.33
C SER A 92 -3.30 -4.16 2.44
N VAL A 93 -2.56 -3.21 3.03
CA VAL A 93 -1.47 -2.49 2.36
C VAL A 93 -0.18 -2.72 3.12
N ARG A 94 0.80 -3.36 2.48
CA ARG A 94 2.16 -3.49 3.02
C ARG A 94 3.07 -2.46 2.37
N VAL A 95 3.86 -1.77 3.19
CA VAL A 95 4.91 -0.86 2.75
C VAL A 95 6.21 -1.30 3.40
N TYR A 96 7.15 -1.77 2.58
CA TYR A 96 8.47 -2.15 3.08
C TYR A 96 9.38 -0.93 3.22
N ALA A 97 9.51 -0.07 2.20
CA ALA A 97 10.17 1.21 2.38
C ALA A 97 9.54 2.33 1.54
N VAL A 98 9.40 3.51 2.14
CA VAL A 98 8.92 4.71 1.45
C VAL A 98 9.59 5.97 1.97
N ASP A 99 9.94 6.87 1.04
CA ASP A 99 10.43 8.22 1.33
C ASP A 99 9.49 9.23 0.67
N VAL A 100 8.76 9.99 1.49
CA VAL A 100 7.76 10.98 1.06
C VAL A 100 8.31 12.37 1.32
N ARG A 101 8.55 13.14 0.25
CA ARG A 101 9.23 14.44 0.34
C ARG A 101 8.75 15.44 -0.71
N ASN A 102 9.17 16.70 -0.54
CA ASN A 102 9.01 17.79 -1.52
C ASN A 102 7.56 17.99 -2.00
N GLY A 103 6.57 17.92 -1.10
CA GLY A 103 5.14 18.01 -1.44
C GLY A 103 4.52 16.68 -1.87
N GLY A 104 5.28 15.59 -1.81
CA GLY A 104 4.79 14.25 -2.08
C GLY A 104 3.78 13.77 -1.04
N TYR A 105 2.84 12.92 -1.46
CA TYR A 105 1.83 12.38 -0.55
C TYR A 105 1.53 10.90 -0.79
N PHE A 106 1.37 10.15 0.30
CA PHE A 106 0.85 8.79 0.32
C PHE A 106 -0.45 8.80 1.12
N ASP A 107 -1.55 8.57 0.43
CA ASP A 107 -2.89 8.64 0.99
C ASP A 107 -3.63 7.30 0.87
N VAL A 108 -4.15 6.83 2.00
CA VAL A 108 -4.99 5.64 2.11
C VAL A 108 -6.32 6.07 2.71
N GLU A 109 -7.31 6.28 1.86
CA GLU A 109 -8.56 6.96 2.21
C GLU A 109 -9.78 6.08 1.91
N ASN A 110 -10.79 6.04 2.80
CA ASN A 110 -12.09 5.44 2.47
C ASN A 110 -12.02 3.99 1.95
N ASN A 111 -11.11 3.16 2.47
CA ASN A 111 -11.03 1.75 2.08
C ASN A 111 -11.74 0.87 3.10
N THR A 112 -12.34 -0.22 2.62
CA THR A 112 -12.77 -1.34 3.45
C THR A 112 -11.67 -2.39 3.49
N MET A 113 -11.14 -2.70 4.67
CA MET A 113 -9.97 -3.55 4.84
C MET A 113 -10.29 -4.76 5.72
N SER A 114 -9.85 -5.94 5.31
CA SER A 114 -10.01 -7.19 6.05
C SER A 114 -8.73 -8.02 6.01
N ALA A 115 -7.88 -7.88 7.03
CA ALA A 115 -6.57 -8.53 7.11
C ALA A 115 -6.05 -8.55 8.56
N GLY A 116 -4.87 -9.12 8.80
CA GLY A 116 -4.18 -9.00 10.10
C GLY A 116 -3.91 -7.54 10.50
N ASN A 117 -3.50 -6.71 9.55
CA ASN A 117 -3.38 -5.25 9.72
C ASN A 117 -3.97 -4.50 8.53
N GLY A 118 -4.40 -3.26 8.73
CA GLY A 118 -4.84 -2.40 7.63
C GLY A 118 -3.66 -2.00 6.76
N VAL A 119 -2.87 -1.05 7.25
CA VAL A 119 -1.62 -0.56 6.66
C VAL A 119 -0.46 -0.98 7.55
N ARG A 120 0.53 -1.67 6.99
CA ARG A 120 1.73 -2.10 7.72
C ARG A 120 2.98 -1.48 7.12
N LEU A 121 3.67 -0.66 7.93
CA LEU A 121 4.95 -0.03 7.63
C LEU A 121 6.04 -0.84 8.36
N PHE A 122 6.88 -1.54 7.61
CA PHE A 122 7.77 -2.59 8.19
C PHE A 122 9.27 -2.29 8.08
N GLY A 123 9.73 -1.62 7.02
CA GLY A 123 11.16 -1.34 6.82
C GLY A 123 11.48 0.11 7.12
N TYR A 124 11.75 0.92 6.09
CA TYR A 124 12.19 2.31 6.27
C TYR A 124 11.13 3.29 5.80
N THR A 125 10.59 4.10 6.72
CA THR A 125 9.58 5.12 6.38
C THR A 125 10.12 6.49 6.75
N VAL A 126 10.26 7.36 5.75
CA VAL A 126 10.60 8.77 5.92
C VAL A 126 9.47 9.62 5.38
N VAL A 127 9.00 10.56 6.19
CA VAL A 127 8.06 11.58 5.76
C VAL A 127 8.69 12.91 6.12
N SER A 128 9.15 13.67 5.13
CA SER A 128 9.78 14.96 5.41
C SER A 128 8.76 16.00 5.87
N SER A 129 9.21 17.17 6.32
CA SER A 129 8.34 18.28 6.73
C SER A 129 7.37 18.77 5.65
N ALA A 130 7.67 18.50 4.37
CA ALA A 130 6.80 18.79 3.22
C ALA A 130 6.15 17.53 2.64
N GLY A 131 6.35 16.36 3.24
CA GLY A 131 5.70 15.11 2.87
C GLY A 131 4.42 14.86 3.67
N LEU A 132 3.54 14.02 3.15
CA LEU A 132 2.33 13.59 3.84
C LEU A 132 2.14 12.08 3.72
N LEU A 133 2.05 11.38 4.85
CA LEU A 133 1.53 10.02 4.92
C LEU A 133 0.22 10.05 5.72
N ARG A 134 -0.88 9.64 5.11
CA ARG A 134 -2.21 9.71 5.70
C ARG A 134 -2.96 8.38 5.54
N VAL A 135 -3.61 7.96 6.62
CA VAL A 135 -4.61 6.89 6.63
C VAL A 135 -5.86 7.47 7.26
N THR A 136 -6.96 7.54 6.51
CA THR A 136 -8.18 8.22 6.98
C THR A 136 -9.44 7.58 6.41
N ASP A 137 -10.56 7.74 7.12
CA ASP A 137 -11.89 7.23 6.74
C ASP A 137 -11.96 5.74 6.35
N CYS A 138 -10.99 4.92 6.78
CA CYS A 138 -10.95 3.50 6.47
C CYS A 138 -11.77 2.69 7.47
N THR A 139 -12.53 1.71 6.98
CA THR A 139 -13.17 0.68 7.80
C THR A 139 -12.27 -0.54 7.84
N PHE A 140 -11.78 -0.92 9.03
CA PHE A 140 -10.87 -2.06 9.18
C PHE A 140 -11.48 -3.14 10.07
N VAL A 141 -11.45 -4.37 9.55
CA VAL A 141 -11.80 -5.59 10.26
C VAL A 141 -10.54 -6.45 10.40
N GLY A 142 -10.02 -6.49 11.63
CA GLY A 142 -8.87 -7.30 11.99
C GLY A 142 -9.15 -8.80 12.02
N ASN A 143 -8.09 -9.60 12.04
CA ASN A 143 -8.20 -11.04 12.29
C ASN A 143 -8.14 -11.32 13.80
N MET A 144 -9.10 -12.11 14.31
CA MET A 144 -9.22 -12.43 15.74
C MET A 144 -8.29 -13.56 16.22
N ASN A 145 -7.60 -14.25 15.31
CA ASN A 145 -7.07 -15.57 15.63
C ASN A 145 -5.69 -15.58 16.31
N PHE A 146 -4.81 -14.57 16.13
CA PHE A 146 -3.41 -14.70 16.60
C PHE A 146 -2.69 -13.41 17.07
N PHE A 147 -3.14 -12.19 16.76
CA PHE A 147 -2.42 -10.96 17.10
C PHE A 147 -3.36 -9.77 17.35
N ASP A 148 -2.85 -8.74 18.04
CA ASP A 148 -3.48 -7.43 18.14
C ASP A 148 -3.53 -6.76 16.76
N SER A 149 -4.63 -6.96 16.05
CA SER A 149 -4.85 -6.35 14.74
C SER A 149 -4.94 -4.83 14.87
N SER A 150 -4.28 -4.10 13.96
CA SER A 150 -4.31 -2.63 13.96
C SER A 150 -4.58 -2.06 12.57
N LEU A 151 -5.28 -0.92 12.51
CA LEU A 151 -5.50 -0.21 11.25
C LEU A 151 -4.17 0.30 10.67
N VAL A 152 -3.26 0.77 11.52
CA VAL A 152 -1.91 1.19 11.14
C VAL A 152 -0.92 0.53 12.09
N TYR A 153 -0.07 -0.35 11.54
CA TYR A 153 1.00 -1.02 12.28
C TYR A 153 2.36 -0.51 11.84
N LEU A 154 3.16 -0.04 12.80
CA LEU A 154 4.52 0.42 12.60
C LEU A 154 5.46 -0.59 13.26
N ASP A 155 6.17 -1.38 12.47
CA ASP A 155 7.11 -2.39 12.98
C ASP A 155 8.53 -1.83 13.17
N SER A 156 8.79 -0.63 12.65
CA SER A 156 10.13 -0.10 12.46
C SER A 156 10.20 1.41 12.62
N SER A 157 11.42 1.96 12.53
CA SER A 157 11.68 3.39 12.68
C SER A 157 10.97 4.20 11.60
N VAL A 158 10.05 5.05 12.03
CA VAL A 158 9.51 6.14 11.23
C VAL A 158 10.31 7.40 11.53
N THR A 159 10.87 8.02 10.51
CA THR A 159 11.51 9.34 10.62
C THR A 159 10.56 10.40 10.07
N LEU A 160 10.24 11.38 10.91
CA LEU A 160 9.38 12.53 10.60
C LEU A 160 10.21 13.81 10.54
#